data_AF-A0A382QTZ1-F1
#
_entry.id   AF-A0A382QTZ1-F1
#
_cell.length_a   1.000
_cell.length_b   1.000
_cell.length_c   1.000
_cell.angle_alpha   90.00
_cell.angle_beta   90.00
_cell.angle_gamma   90.00
#
_symmetry.space_group_name_H-M   'P 1'
#
loop_
_entity.id
_entity.type
_entity.pdbx_description
1 polymer ?
#
loop_
_entity_poly.entity_id
_entity_poly.type
_entity_poly.pdbx_seq_one_letter_code
_entity_poly.pdbx_strand_id
1 'polypeptide(L)' 'MCVEFWKVDKKVSGSWAQMSENLPYTEPDPKDVSRRYFSNHEAATEFAKSLNDQGYHTKIF' A
#
# COMPACT_ATOMS: atom_id res chain seq x y z
N MET A 1 -11.08 8.80 -10.98
CA MET A 1 -9.80 8.21 -10.52
C MET A 1 -10.06 7.28 -9.36
N CYS A 2 -9.40 6.13 -9.34
CA CYS A 2 -9.54 5.11 -8.30
C CYS A 2 -8.22 4.98 -7.54
N VAL A 3 -8.30 4.94 -6.21
CA VAL A 3 -7.15 4.64 -5.35
C VAL A 3 -7.42 3.31 -4.67
N GLU A 4 -6.59 2.33 -4.99
CA GLU A 4 -6.54 1.05 -4.30
C GLU A 4 -5.45 1.12 -3.22
N PHE A 5 -5.76 0.66 -2.01
CA PHE A 5 -4.79 0.67 -0.91
C PHE A 5 -4.96 -0.54 0.00
N TRP A 6 -3.83 -1.02 0.51
CA TRP A 6 -3.79 -2.20 1.39
C TRP A 6 -2.65 -2.07 2.40
N LYS A 7 -2.80 -2.76 3.53
CA LYS A 7 -1.80 -2.74 4.60
C LYS A 7 -0.65 -3.66 4.21
N VAL A 8 0.58 -3.16 4.28
CA VAL A 8 1.76 -4.00 4.12
C VAL A 8 2.08 -4.60 5.47
N ASP A 9 1.85 -5.90 5.63
CA ASP A 9 2.27 -6.61 6.84
C ASP A 9 3.81 -6.69 6.83
N LYS A 10 4.45 -5.72 7.48
CA LYS A 10 5.88 -5.78 7.74
C LYS A 10 6.07 -6.91 8.75
N LYS A 11 6.38 -8.12 8.27
CA LYS A 11 6.90 -9.18 9.14
C LYS A 11 8.17 -8.65 9.80
N VAL A 12 8.05 -8.25 11.07
CA VAL A 12 9.20 -7.94 11.93
C VAL A 12 9.82 -9.27 12.33
N SER A 13 10.54 -9.89 11.39
CA SER A 13 11.47 -10.98 11.71
C SER A 13 12.81 -10.32 12.04
N GLY A 14 13.40 -10.71 13.17
CA GLY A 14 14.46 -9.96 13.87
C GLY A 14 15.69 -9.58 13.03
N SER A 15 16.50 -8.69 13.62
CA SER A 15 17.64 -7.92 13.08
C SER A 15 18.69 -8.63 12.20
N TRP A 16 18.60 -9.94 11.97
CA TRP A 16 19.51 -10.70 11.10
C TRP A 16 18.90 -11.21 9.78
N ALA A 17 17.58 -11.13 9.58
CA ALA A 17 16.95 -11.60 8.34
C ALA A 17 16.80 -10.50 7.25
N GLN A 18 17.15 -9.24 7.55
CA GLN A 18 16.83 -8.09 6.69
C GLN A 18 17.76 -7.88 5.48
N MET A 19 18.83 -8.66 5.31
CA MET A 19 19.78 -8.46 4.19
C MET A 19 19.60 -9.43 3.00
N SER A 20 18.66 -10.37 3.02
CA SER A 20 18.57 -11.37 1.94
C SER A 20 17.15 -11.81 1.55
N GLU A 21 16.11 -11.10 1.95
CA GLU A 21 14.77 -11.34 1.41
C GLU A 21 14.35 -10.12 0.61
N ASN A 22 14.54 -10.20 -0.71
CA ASN A 22 13.76 -9.43 -1.66
C ASN A 22 12.31 -9.87 -1.47
N LEU A 23 11.63 -9.31 -0.47
CA LEU A 23 10.24 -9.59 -0.12
C LEU A 23 9.45 -9.58 -1.44
N PRO A 24 9.03 -10.75 -1.94
CA PRO A 24 8.32 -10.79 -3.21
C PRO A 24 7.11 -9.91 -3.03
N TYR A 25 6.88 -9.01 -3.99
CA TYR A 25 5.64 -8.25 -4.10
C TYR A 25 4.51 -9.28 -4.08
N THR A 26 3.95 -9.50 -2.90
CA THR A 26 2.88 -10.46 -2.70
C THR A 26 1.65 -9.66 -3.05
N GLU A 27 0.99 -10.06 -4.14
CA GLU A 27 -0.25 -9.43 -4.55
C GLU A 27 -1.19 -9.46 -3.34
N PRO A 28 -1.68 -8.29 -2.88
CA PRO A 28 -2.55 -8.25 -1.73
C PRO A 28 -3.82 -9.05 -2.04
N ASP A 29 -4.27 -9.82 -1.05
CA ASP A 29 -5.54 -10.53 -1.17
C ASP A 29 -6.64 -9.50 -1.49
N PRO A 30 -7.52 -9.75 -2.48
CA PRO A 30 -8.52 -8.76 -2.89
C PRO A 30 -9.51 -8.39 -1.77
N LYS A 31 -9.52 -9.15 -0.67
CA LYS A 31 -10.28 -8.87 0.56
C LYS A 31 -9.65 -7.79 1.42
N ASP A 32 -8.33 -7.62 1.36
CA ASP A 32 -7.55 -6.63 2.11
C ASP A 32 -7.30 -5.36 1.30
N VAL A 33 -7.58 -5.39 -0.01
CA VAL A 33 -7.52 -4.20 -0.89
C VAL A 33 -8.78 -3.37 -0.72
N SER A 34 -8.63 -2.21 -0.08
CA SER A 34 -9.66 -1.19 -0.04
C SER A 34 -9.57 -0.29 -1.27
N ARG A 35 -10.72 0.06 -1.84
CA ARG A 35 -10.82 0.91 -3.03
C ARG A 35 -11.61 2.17 -2.73
N ARG A 36 -11.12 3.31 -3.19
CA ARG A 36 -11.82 4.59 -3.06
C ARG A 36 -11.80 5.36 -4.37
N TYR A 37 -12.97 5.84 -4.76
CA TYR A 37 -13.16 6.60 -5.99
C TYR A 37 -13.15 8.10 -5.71
N PHE A 38 -12.44 8.82 -6.57
CA PHE A 38 -12.25 10.26 -6.53
C PHE A 38 -12.61 10.89 -7.87
N SER A 39 -13.24 12.06 -7.81
CA SER A 39 -13.56 12.87 -8.98
C SER A 39 -12.35 13.60 -9.56
N ASN A 40 -11.37 13.95 -8.72
CA ASN A 40 -10.19 14.76 -9.06
C ASN A 40 -8.87 14.02 -8.81
N HIS A 41 -7.84 14.33 -9.62
CA HIS A 41 -6.51 13.70 -9.53
C HIS A 41 -5.75 14.15 -8.30
N GLU A 42 -5.87 15.43 -7.98
CA GLU A 42 -5.27 16.04 -6.81
C GLU A 42 -5.76 15.35 -5.53
N ALA A 43 -7.08 15.24 -5.37
CA ALA A 43 -7.67 14.55 -4.22
C ALA A 43 -7.26 13.07 -4.11
N ALA A 44 -7.17 12.35 -5.23
CA ALA A 44 -6.68 10.97 -5.27
C ALA A 44 -5.21 10.88 -4.83
N THR A 45 -4.39 11.83 -5.27
CA THR A 45 -2.95 11.90 -4.96
C THR A 45 -2.71 12.25 -3.49
N GLU A 46 -3.42 13.24 -2.96
CA GLU A 46 -3.34 13.61 -1.54
C GLU A 46 -3.75 12.46 -0.63
N PHE A 47 -4.84 11.77 -0.98
CA PHE A 47 -5.29 10.60 -0.24
C PHE A 47 -4.26 9.46 -0.29
N ALA A 48 -3.70 9.19 -1.46
CA ALA A 48 -2.64 8.19 -1.61
C ALA A 48 -1.39 8.55 -0.78
N LYS A 49 -0.98 9.83 -0.76
CA LYS A 49 0.13 10.29 0.09
C LYS A 49 -0.14 10.06 1.58
N SER A 50 -1.33 10.41 2.05
CA SER A 50 -1.72 10.22 3.46
C SER A 50 -1.71 8.75 3.88
N LEU A 51 -2.15 7.86 3.00
CA LEU A 51 -2.12 6.42 3.23
C LEU A 51 -0.70 5.85 3.23
N ASN A 52 0.17 6.35 2.35
CA ASN A 52 1.57 5.98 2.31
C ASN A 52 2.30 6.33 3.61
N ASP A 53 2.03 7.52 4.15
CA ASP A 53 2.54 7.98 5.45
C ASP A 53 2.08 7.08 6.61
N GLN A 54 0.84 6.58 6.54
CA GLN A 54 0.29 5.60 7.49
C GLN A 54 0.87 4.18 7.31
N GLY A 55 1.73 3.94 6.33
CA GLY A 55 2.35 2.64 6.05
C GLY A 55 1.50 1.70 5.19
N TYR A 56 0.50 2.23 4.49
CA TYR A 56 -0.26 1.48 3.48
C TYR A 56 0.42 1.62 2.11
N HIS A 57 0.33 0.57 1.31
CA HIS A 57 0.67 0.68 -0.09
C HIS A 57 -0.53 1.23 -0.85
N THR A 58 -0.30 2.16 -1.77
CA THR A 58 -1.34 2.80 -2.56
C THR A 58 -1.06 2.69 -4.05
N LYS A 59 -2.09 2.46 -4.86
CA LYS A 59 -2.03 2.41 -6.32
C LYS A 59 -3.17 3.26 -6.90
N ILE A 60 -2.83 4.19 -7.79
CA ILE A 60 -3.78 5.12 -8.41
C ILE A 60 -4.01 4.70 -9.86
N PHE A 61 -5.26 4.71 -10.31
CA PHE A 61 -5.70 4.39 -11.68
C PHE A 61 -6.75 5.37 -12.21
#